data_AF-A0A0F9BRT7-F1
#
_entry.id   AF-A0A0F9BRT7-F1
#
_cell.length_a   1.000
_cell.length_b   1.000
_cell.length_c   1.000
_cell.angle_alpha   90.00
_cell.angle_beta   90.00
_cell.angle_gamma   90.00
#
_symmetry.space_group_name_H-M   'P 1'
#
loop_
_entity.id
_entity.type
_entity.pdbx_description
1 polymer ?
#
loop_
_entity_poly.entity_id
_entity_poly.type
_entity_poly.pdbx_seq_one_letter_code
_entity_poly.pdbx_strand_id
1 'polypeptide(L)'
;MLDNGTKKRIDSARDILVGKVPDPKSQVEQITIAMIYKFMDDMDNQTEELGGKATFFAGEFKQYAWSRLLDRRFSGHERLILYAEGIEKMNMNENVPQLFRDIFKGAFL
;
A
#
# COMPACT_ATOMS: atom_id res chain seq x y z
N MET A 1 -14.50 18.33 -3.04
CA MET A 1 -13.44 18.78 -2.12
C MET A 1 -13.38 17.80 -0.96
N LEU A 2 -12.18 17.46 -0.46
CA LEU A 2 -12.03 16.60 0.72
C LEU A 2 -12.56 17.32 1.97
N ASP A 3 -13.17 16.59 2.90
CA ASP A 3 -13.60 17.15 4.17
C ASP A 3 -12.40 17.47 5.09
N ASN A 4 -12.63 18.33 6.09
CA ASN A 4 -11.59 18.79 7.01
C ASN A 4 -10.94 17.64 7.82
N GLY A 5 -11.69 16.58 8.11
CA GLY A 5 -11.16 15.42 8.83
C GLY A 5 -10.20 14.62 7.95
N THR A 6 -10.58 14.34 6.71
CA THR A 6 -9.72 13.67 5.73
C THR A 6 -8.46 14.47 5.47
N LYS A 7 -8.58 15.79 5.29
CA LYS A 7 -7.41 16.68 5.10
C LYS A 7 -6.42 16.58 6.26
N LYS A 8 -6.89 16.66 7.51
CA LYS A 8 -6.02 16.53 8.70
C LYS A 8 -5.29 15.19 8.77
N ARG A 9 -5.92 14.09 8.36
CA ARG A 9 -5.28 12.76 8.33
C ARG A 9 -4.15 12.71 7.31
N ILE A 10 -4.36 13.27 6.12
CA ILE A 10 -3.33 13.36 5.08
C ILE A 10 -2.19 14.26 5.55
N ASP A 11 -2.50 15.41 6.15
CA ASP A 11 -1.49 16.32 6.71
C ASP A 11 -0.65 15.61 7.78
N SER A 12 -1.28 14.85 8.67
CA SER A 12 -0.58 14.07 9.71
C SER A 12 0.33 12.99 9.11
N ALA A 13 -0.13 12.30 8.07
CA ALA A 13 0.68 11.31 7.35
C ALA A 13 1.91 11.96 6.68
N ARG A 14 1.73 13.14 6.08
CA ARG A 14 2.83 13.91 5.50
C ARG A 14 3.83 14.32 6.57
N ASP A 15 3.35 14.84 7.70
CA ASP A 15 4.21 15.30 8.80
C ASP A 15 5.07 14.15 9.37
N ILE A 16 4.57 12.90 9.37
CA ILE A 16 5.34 11.71 9.76
C ILE A 16 6.50 11.42 8.79
N LEU A 17 6.36 11.80 7.51
CA LEU A 17 7.36 11.60 6.47
C LEU A 17 8.37 12.75 6.38
N VAL A 18 8.07 13.91 6.96
CA VAL A 18 9.01 15.03 7.02
C VAL A 18 10.31 14.58 7.71
N GLY A 19 11.44 14.85 7.07
CA GLY A 19 12.77 14.44 7.54
C GLY A 19 13.17 13.01 7.19
N LYS A 20 12.24 12.16 6.74
CA LYS A 20 12.54 10.82 6.17
C LYS A 20 12.53 10.86 4.64
N VAL A 21 11.52 11.53 4.08
CA VAL A 21 11.40 11.83 2.65
C VAL A 21 11.51 13.35 2.53
N PRO A 22 12.62 13.89 1.97
CA PRO A 22 12.88 15.33 2.02
C PRO A 22 11.98 16.12 1.06
N ASP A 23 11.60 15.54 -0.08
CA ASP A 23 10.80 16.21 -1.10
C ASP A 23 9.29 16.09 -0.80
N PRO A 24 8.55 17.21 -0.70
CA PRO A 24 7.11 17.19 -0.42
C PRO A 24 6.28 16.47 -1.48
N LYS A 25 6.70 16.49 -2.75
CA LYS A 25 5.99 15.77 -3.81
C LYS A 25 6.17 14.27 -3.62
N SER A 26 7.38 13.80 -3.34
CA SER A 26 7.64 12.39 -3.01
C SER A 26 6.89 11.92 -1.75
N GLN A 27 6.68 12.79 -0.75
CA GLN A 27 5.83 12.44 0.41
C GLN A 27 4.37 12.14 -0.02
N VAL A 28 3.82 12.98 -0.89
CA VAL A 28 2.46 12.80 -1.43
C VAL A 28 2.39 11.52 -2.29
N GLU A 29 3.41 11.25 -3.10
CA GLU A 29 3.51 10.02 -3.89
C GLU A 29 3.53 8.78 -2.99
N GLN A 30 4.33 8.78 -1.93
CA GLN A 30 4.42 7.69 -0.96
C GLN A 30 3.08 7.41 -0.26
N ILE A 31 2.37 8.46 0.18
CA ILE A 31 1.04 8.34 0.77
C ILE A 31 0.07 7.76 -0.26
N THR A 32 0.13 8.23 -1.51
CA THR A 32 -0.76 7.76 -2.58
C THR A 32 -0.55 6.28 -2.88
N ILE A 33 0.72 5.85 -3.00
CA ILE A 33 1.07 4.44 -3.23
C ILE A 33 0.57 3.57 -2.07
N ALA A 34 0.82 3.99 -0.82
CA ALA A 34 0.35 3.28 0.36
C ALA A 34 -1.18 3.17 0.41
N MET A 35 -1.89 4.22 0.01
CA MET A 35 -3.35 4.22 -0.05
C MET A 35 -3.89 3.27 -1.13
N ILE A 36 -3.31 3.26 -2.33
CA ILE A 36 -3.69 2.33 -3.41
C ILE A 36 -3.44 0.89 -2.95
N TYR A 37 -2.27 0.63 -2.37
CA TYR A 37 -1.89 -0.68 -1.88
C TYR A 37 -2.86 -1.19 -0.79
N LYS A 38 -3.20 -0.35 0.18
CA LYS A 38 -4.21 -0.65 1.20
C LYS A 38 -5.59 -0.87 0.57
N PHE A 39 -5.98 -0.04 -0.40
CA PHE A 39 -7.27 -0.16 -1.08
C PHE A 39 -7.42 -1.51 -1.79
N MET A 40 -6.35 -2.03 -2.39
CA MET A 40 -6.34 -3.38 -2.98
C MET A 40 -6.60 -4.46 -1.92
N ASP A 41 -5.99 -4.36 -0.74
CA ASP A 41 -6.20 -5.31 0.35
C ASP A 41 -7.63 -5.21 0.90
N ASP A 42 -8.14 -3.99 1.08
CA ASP A 42 -9.52 -3.76 1.53
C ASP A 42 -10.53 -4.37 0.54
N MET A 43 -10.30 -4.25 -0.77
CA MET A 43 -11.14 -4.87 -1.80
C MET A 43 -11.12 -6.39 -1.75
N ASP A 44 -9.94 -6.99 -1.59
CA ASP A 44 -9.81 -8.43 -1.46
C ASP A 44 -10.54 -8.93 -0.21
N ASN A 45 -10.36 -8.27 0.94
CA ASN A 45 -11.04 -8.60 2.18
C ASN A 45 -12.57 -8.51 2.03
N GLN A 46 -13.09 -7.42 1.43
CA GLN A 46 -14.53 -7.28 1.16
C GLN A 46 -15.05 -8.37 0.22
N THR A 47 -14.26 -8.75 -0.79
CA THR A 47 -14.63 -9.82 -1.73
C THR A 47 -14.73 -11.16 -1.00
N GLU A 48 -13.78 -11.47 -0.11
CA GLU A 48 -13.81 -12.67 0.72
C GLU A 48 -15.00 -12.68 1.70
N GLU A 49 -15.31 -11.55 2.33
CA GLU A 49 -16.48 -11.41 3.23
C GLU A 49 -17.82 -11.71 2.52
N LEU A 50 -17.91 -11.41 1.22
CA LEU A 50 -19.07 -11.70 0.38
C LEU A 50 -19.06 -13.14 -0.19
N GLY A 51 -18.11 -13.99 0.21
CA GLY A 51 -17.98 -15.37 -0.25
C GLY A 51 -17.20 -15.54 -1.56
N GLY A 52 -16.57 -14.48 -2.06
CA GLY A 52 -15.65 -14.50 -3.18
C GLY A 52 -14.23 -14.96 -2.78
N LYS A 53 -13.26 -14.69 -3.66
CA LYS A 53 -11.84 -14.97 -3.41
C LYS A 53 -11.02 -13.72 -3.68
N ALA A 54 -10.02 -13.47 -2.83
CA ALA A 54 -9.01 -12.44 -3.10
C ALA A 54 -8.38 -12.65 -4.48
N THR A 55 -8.08 -11.56 -5.18
CA THR A 55 -7.48 -11.58 -6.51
C THR A 55 -6.14 -10.85 -6.53
N PHE A 56 -5.98 -9.75 -5.78
CA PHE A 56 -4.72 -9.01 -5.76
C PHE A 56 -3.67 -9.72 -4.90
N PHE A 57 -3.97 -10.00 -3.65
CA PHE A 57 -3.09 -10.65 -2.68
C PHE A 57 -3.39 -12.15 -2.57
N ALA A 58 -3.44 -12.82 -3.72
CA ALA A 58 -3.66 -14.26 -3.82
C ALA A 58 -2.37 -15.04 -4.15
N GLY A 59 -2.39 -16.36 -3.91
CA GLY A 59 -1.26 -17.24 -4.23
C GLY A 59 0.04 -16.80 -3.54
N GLU A 60 1.10 -16.61 -4.32
CA GLU A 60 2.40 -16.14 -3.82
C GLU A 60 2.38 -14.70 -3.29
N PHE A 61 1.42 -13.87 -3.72
CA PHE A 61 1.32 -12.47 -3.30
C PHE A 61 0.64 -12.30 -1.94
N LYS A 62 0.02 -13.35 -1.39
CA LYS A 62 -0.70 -13.30 -0.10
C LYS A 62 0.19 -12.86 1.07
N GLN A 63 1.50 -13.07 0.97
CA GLN A 63 2.43 -12.62 2.00
C GLN A 63 2.64 -11.11 2.07
N TYR A 64 2.27 -10.41 1.00
CA TYR A 64 2.42 -8.97 0.86
C TYR A 64 1.14 -8.18 1.20
N ALA A 65 0.03 -8.87 1.52
CA ALA A 65 -1.24 -8.29 1.95
C ALA A 65 -1.07 -7.21 3.03
N TRP A 66 -1.75 -6.07 2.92
CA TRP A 66 -1.61 -4.95 3.85
C TRP A 66 -1.94 -5.36 5.29
N SER A 67 -3.05 -6.09 5.48
CA SER A 67 -3.44 -6.69 6.75
C SER A 67 -2.32 -7.52 7.39
N ARG A 68 -1.52 -8.23 6.59
CA ARG A 68 -0.37 -9.03 7.05
C ARG A 68 0.83 -8.18 7.43
N LEU A 69 1.08 -7.05 6.74
CA LEU A 69 2.14 -6.11 7.12
C LEU A 69 1.92 -5.58 8.54
N LEU A 70 0.66 -5.40 8.95
CA LEU A 70 0.28 -4.89 10.28
C LEU A 70 0.33 -5.93 11.39
N ASP A 71 0.67 -7.18 11.09
CA ASP A 71 0.84 -8.22 12.09
C ASP A 71 1.88 -7.79 13.14
N ARG A 72 1.55 -8.02 14.41
CA ARG A 72 2.38 -7.63 15.57
C ARG A 72 3.69 -8.41 15.67
N ARG A 73 3.81 -9.51 14.92
CA ARG A 73 5.01 -10.34 14.84
C ARG A 73 6.16 -9.67 14.10
N PHE A 74 5.87 -8.72 13.22
CA PHE A 74 6.90 -7.98 12.47
C PHE A 74 7.37 -6.75 13.25
N SER A 75 8.68 -6.61 13.39
CA SER A 75 9.31 -5.34 13.77
C SER A 75 9.07 -4.27 12.72
N GLY A 76 9.32 -3.00 13.07
CA GLY A 76 9.18 -1.89 12.12
C GLY A 76 10.08 -2.03 10.88
N HIS A 77 11.27 -2.59 11.06
CA HIS A 77 12.21 -2.82 9.96
C HIS A 77 11.77 -3.98 9.05
N GLU A 78 11.35 -5.10 9.62
CA GLU A 78 10.83 -6.24 8.84
C GLU A 78 9.58 -5.85 8.05
N ARG A 79 8.69 -5.05 8.66
CA ARG A 79 7.51 -4.51 7.97
C ARG A 79 7.90 -3.65 6.78
N LEU A 80 8.92 -2.80 6.93
CA LEU A 80 9.40 -1.95 5.84
C LEU A 80 9.95 -2.77 4.68
N ILE A 81 10.76 -3.80 4.98
CA ILE A 81 11.29 -4.72 3.95
C ILE A 81 10.16 -5.44 3.24
N LEU A 82 9.22 -6.02 3.98
CA LEU A 82 8.10 -6.77 3.41
C LEU A 82 7.20 -5.87 2.54
N TYR A 83 6.99 -4.62 2.96
CA TYR A 83 6.26 -3.63 2.17
C TYR A 83 7.02 -3.26 0.88
N ALA A 84 8.33 -3.04 0.97
CA ALA A 84 9.17 -2.72 -0.18
C ALA A 84 9.17 -3.84 -1.23
N GLU A 85 9.36 -5.08 -0.80
CA GLU A 85 9.24 -6.25 -1.67
C GLU A 85 7.85 -6.38 -2.28
N GLY A 86 6.81 -6.07 -1.49
CA GLY A 86 5.43 -6.07 -1.95
C GLY A 86 5.22 -5.09 -3.10
N ILE A 87 5.62 -3.83 -2.94
CA ILE A 87 5.54 -2.83 -4.02
C ILE A 87 6.26 -3.31 -5.27
N GLU A 88 7.49 -3.80 -5.13
CA GLU A 88 8.29 -4.26 -6.26
C GLU A 88 7.62 -5.42 -7.01
N LYS A 89 7.12 -6.42 -6.28
CA LYS A 89 6.53 -7.62 -6.88
C LYS A 89 5.12 -7.41 -7.41
N MET A 90 4.34 -6.48 -6.84
CA MET A 90 2.97 -6.22 -7.30
C MET A 90 2.93 -5.64 -8.72
N ASN A 91 4.04 -5.08 -9.23
CA ASN A 91 4.13 -4.70 -10.64
C ASN A 91 4.17 -5.92 -11.60
N MET A 92 4.50 -7.11 -11.11
CA MET A 92 4.53 -8.36 -11.89
C MET A 92 3.26 -9.18 -11.73
N ASN A 93 2.36 -8.78 -10.83
CA ASN A 93 1.15 -9.51 -10.53
C ASN A 93 0.12 -9.33 -11.67
N GLU A 94 -0.10 -10.40 -12.44
CA GLU A 94 -0.99 -10.36 -13.60
C GLU A 94 -2.44 -10.03 -13.25
N ASN A 95 -2.86 -10.31 -12.01
CA ASN A 95 -4.20 -10.00 -11.49
C ASN A 95 -4.40 -8.52 -11.15
N VAL A 96 -3.31 -7.74 -11.07
CA VAL A 96 -3.37 -6.30 -10.80
C VAL A 96 -3.59 -5.55 -12.12
N PRO A 97 -4.58 -4.63 -12.20
CA PRO A 97 -4.80 -3.79 -13.36
C PRO A 97 -3.53 -3.07 -13.81
N GLN A 98 -3.34 -2.93 -15.13
CA GLN A 98 -2.12 -2.35 -15.71
C GLN A 98 -1.78 -0.98 -15.11
N LEU A 99 -2.78 -0.13 -14.88
CA LEU A 99 -2.60 1.18 -14.25
C LEU A 99 -1.89 1.09 -12.89
N PHE A 100 -2.28 0.14 -12.03
CA PHE A 100 -1.65 -0.01 -10.72
C PHE A 100 -0.26 -0.64 -10.83
N ARG A 101 -0.05 -1.58 -11.77
CA ARG A 101 1.29 -2.10 -12.07
C ARG A 101 2.26 -1.01 -12.50
N ASP A 102 1.80 -0.09 -13.36
CA ASP A 102 2.61 1.03 -13.84
C ASP A 102 2.96 2.02 -12.71
N ILE A 103 2.01 2.26 -11.80
CA ILE A 103 2.25 3.07 -10.58
C ILE A 103 3.32 2.42 -9.71
N PHE A 104 3.22 1.11 -9.44
CA PHE A 104 4.19 0.41 -8.58
C PHE A 104 5.57 0.26 -9.22
N LYS A 105 5.66 0.16 -10.56
CA LYS A 105 6.95 0.12 -11.28
C LYS A 105 7.77 1.40 -11.08
N GLY A 106 7.12 2.55 -10.93
CA GLY A 106 7.77 3.85 -10.70
C GLY A 106 7.98 4.19 -9.22
N ALA A 107 7.59 3.32 -8.29
CA ALA A 107 7.67 3.58 -6.87
C ALA A 107 9.09 3.32 -6.33
N PHE A 108 9.71 4.34 -5.74
CA PHE A 108 10.98 4.24 -5.03
C PHE A 108 10.77 4.63 -3.57
N LEU A 109 11.11 3.73 -2.65
CA LEU A 109 11.02 3.95 -1.19
C LEU A 109 12.27 4.62 -0.62
#